data_AF-A0A9P5RAN7-F1
#
_entry.id   AF-A0A9P5RAN7-F1
#
_cell.length_a   1.000
_cell.length_b   1.000
_cell.length_c   1.000
_cell.angle_alpha   90.00
_cell.angle_beta   90.00
_cell.angle_gamma   90.00
#
_symmetry.space_group_name_H-M   'P 1'
#
loop_
_entity.id
_entity.type
_entity.pdbx_description
1 polymer ?
#
loop_
_entity_poly.entity_id
_entity_poly.type
_entity_poly.pdbx_seq_one_letter_code
_entity_poly.pdbx_strand_id
1 'polypeptide(L)'
;MHRDATVRYIVNYLEKLRPRLLVILWVEVALEDATLAKLLNCVRLAGCIDSDGDSMDVVQSRGGGQHYKQEQQEQHQYGWRRLKLHGSSPLGPLSSAALIAQCPTLKSLEVVKCYSCPSQVLANILTTSPGLEILTTIEDFKNGEDDYEYTYNHVDARQLLEMTRTTNAGAGGAAWACKELKTLKLVISNIPRPDCKRTQYRARVSATKNGTKGLTGDIEEQALRMQRVICGQLGRLTKLEVLWLGRETRDFRNLDNYRVVPESRREELGLRKRDPNRGDDDKIEKDNEVEEVEDGEAEEAEDEDVEEEEEEEEEVEEAMDYEDDLDHDIEDEYDSDADTDKHGKPLMYPLMFLNPRFQFSCLPLSLASGLDLMSGLKELRELNVEEMAHLIGVEEVRWMVEHWPKLSRVIGLAVKGEVNDAVEWLKQARPWIELPESCNSMRQSTWEYYYPPKRSY
;
A
#
# COMPACT_ATOMS: atom_id res chain seq x y z
N MET A 1 -33.86 8.50 0.75
CA MET A 1 -34.88 9.46 0.25
C MET A 1 -34.69 10.89 0.77
N HIS A 2 -34.95 11.24 2.03
CA HIS A 2 -34.78 12.65 2.47
C HIS A 2 -33.31 13.12 2.54
N ARG A 3 -32.36 12.22 2.86
CA ARG A 3 -30.91 12.53 2.85
C ARG A 3 -30.42 12.83 1.43
N ASP A 4 -30.82 12.05 0.43
CA ASP A 4 -30.36 12.20 -0.96
C ASP A 4 -30.84 13.50 -1.60
N ALA A 5 -32.09 13.91 -1.35
CA ALA A 5 -32.62 15.17 -1.87
C ALA A 5 -31.84 16.39 -1.32
N THR A 6 -31.46 16.34 -0.04
CA THR A 6 -30.69 17.40 0.62
C THR A 6 -29.28 17.48 0.05
N VAL A 7 -28.62 16.34 -0.11
CA VAL A 7 -27.28 16.26 -0.72
C VAL A 7 -27.29 16.80 -2.15
N ARG A 8 -28.25 16.38 -2.98
CA ARG A 8 -28.39 16.88 -4.36
C ARG A 8 -28.63 18.39 -4.40
N TYR A 9 -29.46 18.91 -3.49
CA TYR A 9 -29.68 20.35 -3.38
C TYR A 9 -28.40 21.11 -3.01
N ILE A 10 -27.63 20.60 -2.05
CA ILE A 10 -26.34 21.19 -1.65
C ILE A 10 -25.37 21.16 -2.82
N VAL A 11 -25.22 20.04 -3.53
CA VAL A 11 -24.34 19.93 -4.70
C VAL A 11 -24.73 20.95 -5.76
N ASN A 12 -26.01 21.03 -6.13
CA ASN A 12 -26.51 22.00 -7.09
C ASN A 12 -26.33 23.47 -6.62
N TYR A 13 -26.35 23.71 -5.31
CA TYR A 13 -26.08 25.03 -4.75
C TYR A 13 -24.59 25.38 -4.80
N LEU A 14 -23.71 24.44 -4.45
CA LEU A 14 -22.26 24.60 -4.55
C LEU A 14 -21.80 24.82 -6.00
N GLU A 15 -22.47 24.20 -6.97
CA GLU A 15 -22.26 24.45 -8.40
C GLU A 15 -22.50 25.91 -8.80
N LYS A 16 -23.38 26.63 -8.10
CA LYS A 16 -23.65 28.05 -8.38
C LYS A 16 -22.66 28.99 -7.71
N LEU A 17 -21.90 28.54 -6.71
CA LEU A 17 -20.94 29.36 -5.95
C LEU A 17 -19.50 29.32 -6.52
N ARG A 18 -19.36 28.95 -7.80
CA ARG A 18 -18.25 28.14 -8.32
C ARG A 18 -16.79 28.64 -8.30
N PRO A 19 -16.38 29.91 -8.04
CA PRO A 19 -14.93 30.20 -8.01
C PRO A 19 -14.28 30.32 -6.60
N ARG A 20 -15.02 30.18 -5.49
CA ARG A 20 -14.46 30.51 -4.14
C ARG A 20 -14.31 29.36 -3.15
N LEU A 21 -14.69 28.13 -3.53
CA LEU A 21 -14.60 26.98 -2.64
C LEU A 21 -13.18 26.41 -2.65
N LEU A 22 -12.43 26.72 -1.59
CA LEU A 22 -11.07 26.21 -1.39
C LEU A 22 -11.00 24.98 -0.47
N VAL A 23 -12.05 24.76 0.33
CA VAL A 23 -12.12 23.71 1.34
C VAL A 23 -13.54 23.17 1.39
N ILE A 24 -13.68 21.84 1.30
CA ILE A 24 -14.89 21.11 1.68
C ILE A 24 -14.50 20.11 2.76
N LEU A 25 -15.29 20.10 3.83
CA LEU A 25 -15.18 19.13 4.92
C LEU A 25 -16.43 18.25 4.88
N TRP A 26 -16.22 16.96 4.65
CA TRP A 26 -17.27 15.98 4.70
C TRP A 26 -17.09 15.08 5.91
N VAL A 27 -18.10 15.03 6.79
CA VAL A 27 -18.13 14.11 7.93
C VAL A 27 -19.43 13.30 7.84
N GLU A 28 -19.31 11.97 7.78
CA GLU A 28 -20.42 11.01 7.95
C GLU A 28 -21.60 11.10 6.97
N VAL A 29 -21.38 11.49 5.70
CA VAL A 29 -22.41 11.29 4.66
C VAL A 29 -21.88 10.36 3.59
N ALA A 30 -22.67 9.35 3.27
CA ALA A 30 -22.45 8.49 2.14
C ALA A 30 -22.94 9.19 0.87
N LEU A 31 -22.04 9.35 -0.10
CA LEU A 31 -22.33 9.82 -1.44
C LEU A 31 -22.25 8.69 -2.43
N GLU A 32 -23.15 8.71 -3.40
CA GLU A 32 -22.97 7.94 -4.62
C GLU A 32 -21.74 8.44 -5.38
N ASP A 33 -21.00 7.51 -6.00
CA ASP A 33 -19.78 7.79 -6.76
C ASP A 33 -19.95 8.94 -7.77
N ALA A 34 -21.05 8.91 -8.55
CA ALA A 34 -21.37 9.95 -9.52
C ALA A 34 -21.60 11.33 -8.88
N THR A 35 -22.15 11.38 -7.67
CA THR A 35 -22.40 12.64 -6.95
C THR A 35 -21.09 13.22 -6.42
N LEU A 36 -20.22 12.37 -5.85
CA LEU A 36 -18.88 12.78 -5.43
C LEU A 36 -18.03 13.24 -6.62
N ALA A 37 -18.07 12.52 -7.74
CA ALA A 37 -17.37 12.88 -8.97
C ALA A 37 -17.80 14.25 -9.51
N LYS A 38 -19.11 14.51 -9.56
CA LYS A 38 -19.65 15.82 -9.94
C LYS A 38 -19.10 16.91 -9.04
N LEU A 39 -19.16 16.71 -7.72
CA LEU A 39 -18.67 17.68 -6.74
C LEU A 39 -17.17 17.96 -6.90
N LEU A 40 -16.35 16.92 -7.08
CA LEU A 40 -14.91 17.07 -7.31
C LEU A 40 -14.62 17.88 -8.59
N ASN A 41 -15.39 17.66 -9.66
CA ASN A 41 -15.26 18.37 -10.93
C ASN A 41 -15.82 19.82 -10.91
N CYS A 42 -16.67 20.17 -9.95
CA CYS A 42 -17.29 21.51 -9.89
C CYS A 42 -16.27 22.65 -9.84
N VAL A 43 -15.17 22.47 -9.12
CA VAL A 43 -14.13 23.51 -8.95
C VAL A 43 -13.26 23.67 -10.19
N ARG A 44 -13.11 22.61 -11.01
CA ARG A 44 -12.33 22.66 -12.25
C ARG A 44 -13.00 23.53 -13.32
N LEU A 45 -14.33 23.47 -13.39
CA LEU A 45 -15.11 24.16 -14.42
C LEU A 45 -15.23 25.67 -14.21
N ALA A 46 -14.78 26.21 -13.07
CA ALA A 46 -14.82 27.66 -12.82
C ALA A 46 -13.67 28.44 -13.50
N GLY A 47 -12.71 27.73 -14.11
CA GLY A 47 -11.62 28.33 -14.91
C GLY A 47 -11.91 28.44 -16.41
N CYS A 48 -13.08 27.97 -16.86
CA CYS A 48 -13.58 28.13 -18.23
C CYS A 48 -14.96 28.81 -18.12
N ILE A 49 -15.28 29.80 -18.98
CA ILE A 49 -16.48 30.70 -19.01
C ILE A 49 -16.07 32.13 -18.56
N ASP A 50 -16.04 33.21 -19.38
CA ASP A 50 -16.59 33.48 -20.71
C ASP A 50 -15.69 34.44 -21.52
N SER A 51 -15.46 34.12 -22.80
CA SER A 51 -15.00 35.07 -23.81
C SER A 51 -16.00 35.16 -24.97
N ASP A 52 -17.30 35.16 -24.67
CA ASP A 52 -18.35 35.45 -25.64
C ASP A 52 -19.33 36.48 -25.06
N GLY A 53 -19.28 37.72 -25.58
CA GLY A 53 -20.43 38.63 -25.55
C GLY A 53 -20.19 40.08 -25.12
N ASP A 54 -19.75 40.90 -26.08
CA ASP A 54 -20.04 42.33 -26.27
C ASP A 54 -19.50 43.44 -25.34
N SER A 55 -18.67 44.28 -26.00
CA SER A 55 -18.44 45.70 -25.75
C SER A 55 -17.56 46.10 -24.56
N MET A 56 -16.26 46.27 -24.84
CA MET A 56 -15.52 47.47 -24.42
C MET A 56 -14.42 47.81 -25.42
N ASP A 57 -14.40 49.07 -25.81
CA ASP A 57 -13.45 49.68 -26.73
C ASP A 57 -11.99 49.43 -26.31
N VAL A 58 -11.26 48.75 -27.19
CA VAL A 58 -9.81 48.63 -27.12
C VAL A 58 -9.19 49.96 -27.57
N VAL A 59 -8.89 50.83 -26.62
CA VAL A 59 -7.89 51.88 -26.83
C VAL A 59 -6.52 51.22 -26.84
N GLN A 60 -5.98 51.03 -28.05
CA GLN A 60 -4.60 50.66 -28.30
C GLN A 60 -3.64 51.66 -27.63
N SER A 61 -3.12 51.33 -26.45
CA SER A 61 -1.92 51.95 -25.92
C SER A 61 -0.71 51.07 -26.25
N ARG A 62 0.02 51.47 -27.31
CA ARG A 62 1.36 50.97 -27.60
C ARG A 62 2.30 51.35 -26.46
N GLY A 63 2.77 50.37 -25.68
CA GLY A 63 3.95 50.51 -24.82
C GLY A 63 3.88 49.72 -23.52
N GLY A 64 4.71 48.67 -23.38
CA GLY A 64 4.93 48.00 -22.08
C GLY A 64 4.80 46.47 -22.08
N GLY A 65 5.35 45.77 -23.08
CA GLY A 65 5.30 44.31 -23.16
C GLY A 65 6.38 43.63 -22.33
N GLN A 66 6.18 43.41 -21.03
CA GLN A 66 6.81 42.31 -20.27
C GLN A 66 5.99 41.87 -19.03
N HIS A 67 5.07 42.68 -18.48
CA HIS A 67 4.33 42.32 -17.26
C HIS A 67 3.12 41.38 -17.48
N TYR A 68 2.55 41.33 -18.68
CA TYR A 68 1.34 40.53 -18.97
C TYR A 68 1.57 39.01 -19.04
N LYS A 69 2.82 38.54 -19.17
CA LYS A 69 3.12 37.10 -19.21
C LYS A 69 3.09 36.43 -17.84
N GLN A 70 3.31 37.18 -16.75
CA GLN A 70 3.35 36.61 -15.40
C GLN A 70 1.94 36.44 -14.81
N GLU A 71 1.01 37.35 -15.08
CA GLU A 71 -0.38 37.22 -14.60
C GLU A 71 -1.18 36.15 -15.35
N GLN A 72 -0.92 35.89 -16.63
CA GLN A 72 -1.57 34.79 -17.36
C GLN A 72 -1.10 33.40 -16.90
N GLN A 73 0.08 33.30 -16.27
CA GLN A 73 0.58 32.02 -15.75
C GLN A 73 -0.02 31.67 -14.37
N GLU A 74 -0.52 32.66 -13.62
CA GLU A 74 -1.19 32.45 -12.32
C GLU A 74 -2.69 32.15 -12.44
N GLN A 75 -3.32 32.45 -13.59
CA GLN A 75 -4.76 32.23 -13.81
C GLN A 75 -5.15 30.74 -14.01
N HIS A 76 -4.21 29.80 -13.96
CA HIS A 76 -4.47 28.40 -14.32
C HIS A 76 -4.47 27.38 -13.16
N GLN A 77 -4.39 27.79 -11.90
CA GLN A 77 -4.40 26.84 -10.76
C GLN A 77 -5.65 26.94 -9.90
N TYR A 78 -6.82 26.94 -10.55
CA TYR A 78 -8.08 26.71 -9.85
C TYR A 78 -8.28 25.20 -9.68
N GLY A 79 -8.31 24.75 -8.43
CA GLY A 79 -8.47 23.34 -8.08
C GLY A 79 -8.50 23.15 -6.57
N TRP A 80 -8.87 21.95 -6.13
CA TRP A 80 -8.95 21.64 -4.71
C TRP A 80 -7.57 21.68 -4.07
N ARG A 81 -7.38 22.56 -3.09
CA ARG A 81 -6.13 22.60 -2.29
C ARG A 81 -6.18 21.64 -1.10
N ARG A 82 -7.33 21.52 -0.46
CA ARG A 82 -7.53 20.65 0.71
C ARG A 82 -8.81 19.86 0.55
N LEU A 83 -8.69 18.54 0.63
CA LEU A 83 -9.82 17.63 0.53
C LEU A 83 -9.79 16.64 1.69
N LYS A 84 -10.92 16.56 2.41
CA LYS A 84 -11.13 15.55 3.44
C LYS A 84 -12.34 14.71 3.08
N LEU A 85 -12.07 13.46 2.74
CA LEU A 85 -13.05 12.41 2.48
C LEU A 85 -13.04 11.51 3.71
N HIS A 86 -14.04 11.67 4.57
CA HIS A 86 -14.21 10.86 5.76
C HIS A 86 -15.52 10.08 5.68
N GLY A 87 -15.47 8.81 6.07
CA GLY A 87 -16.64 7.95 6.20
C GLY A 87 -16.96 7.13 4.96
N SER A 88 -18.14 6.49 4.98
CA SER A 88 -18.48 5.35 4.14
C SER A 88 -18.80 5.64 2.67
N SER A 89 -18.37 6.78 2.13
CA SER A 89 -18.55 7.06 0.70
C SER A 89 -17.60 6.19 -0.12
N PRO A 90 -18.11 5.34 -1.04
CA PRO A 90 -17.26 4.58 -1.94
C PRO A 90 -16.54 5.53 -2.89
N LEU A 91 -15.21 5.41 -2.96
CA LEU A 91 -14.43 6.11 -3.99
C LEU A 91 -14.43 5.27 -5.27
N GLY A 92 -15.57 5.24 -5.96
CA GLY A 92 -15.73 4.48 -7.19
C GLY A 92 -14.94 5.06 -8.37
N PRO A 93 -15.07 4.48 -9.58
CA PRO A 93 -14.30 4.88 -10.75
C PRO A 93 -14.48 6.35 -11.14
N LEU A 94 -15.69 6.90 -11.04
CA LEU A 94 -15.96 8.29 -11.45
C LEU A 94 -15.34 9.29 -10.48
N SER A 95 -15.50 9.07 -9.18
CA SER A 95 -14.92 9.95 -8.15
C SER A 95 -13.40 9.82 -8.10
N SER A 96 -12.86 8.62 -8.36
CA SER A 96 -11.44 8.37 -8.49
C SER A 96 -10.82 9.14 -9.65
N ALA A 97 -11.41 9.07 -10.84
CA ALA A 97 -10.94 9.84 -12.01
C ALA A 97 -11.03 11.36 -11.76
N ALA A 98 -12.13 11.81 -11.15
CA ALA A 98 -12.32 13.21 -10.77
C ALA A 98 -11.31 13.66 -9.71
N LEU A 99 -10.92 12.80 -8.76
CA LEU A 99 -9.89 13.09 -7.75
C LEU A 99 -8.50 13.22 -8.38
N ILE A 100 -8.13 12.27 -9.25
CA ILE A 100 -6.83 12.29 -9.94
C ILE A 100 -6.68 13.56 -10.78
N ALA A 101 -7.76 14.03 -11.41
CA ALA A 101 -7.78 15.29 -12.14
C ALA A 101 -7.42 16.53 -11.29
N GLN A 102 -7.49 16.45 -9.96
CA GLN A 102 -7.22 17.56 -9.03
C GLN A 102 -5.79 17.54 -8.46
N CYS A 103 -5.06 16.43 -8.65
CA CYS A 103 -3.71 16.20 -8.13
C CYS A 103 -2.73 17.37 -8.31
N PRO A 104 -2.67 18.07 -9.47
CA PRO A 104 -1.71 19.17 -9.66
C PRO A 104 -1.88 20.33 -8.68
N THR A 105 -3.09 20.53 -8.14
CA THR A 105 -3.42 21.64 -7.23
C THR A 105 -3.52 21.23 -5.77
N LEU A 106 -3.49 19.93 -5.50
CA LEU A 106 -3.79 19.35 -4.20
C LEU A 106 -2.60 19.50 -3.25
N LYS A 107 -2.85 20.09 -2.07
CA LYS A 107 -1.86 20.24 -0.99
C LYS A 107 -2.13 19.34 0.20
N SER A 108 -3.39 19.00 0.46
CA SER A 108 -3.76 18.16 1.60
C SER A 108 -4.90 17.25 1.20
N LEU A 109 -4.69 15.95 1.40
CA LEU A 109 -5.67 14.91 1.14
C LEU A 109 -5.78 13.99 2.35
N GLU A 110 -6.99 13.89 2.88
CA GLU A 110 -7.32 12.91 3.91
C GLU A 110 -8.42 12.00 3.34
N VAL A 111 -8.14 10.71 3.17
CA VAL A 111 -9.09 9.68 2.70
C VAL A 111 -9.18 8.61 3.77
N VAL A 112 -9.99 8.88 4.79
CA VAL A 112 -10.09 8.07 6.01
C VAL A 112 -11.45 7.40 6.04
N LYS A 113 -11.51 6.09 6.35
CA LYS A 113 -12.76 5.30 6.39
C LYS A 113 -13.56 5.28 5.07
N CYS A 114 -12.98 5.74 3.96
CA CYS A 114 -13.58 5.55 2.64
C CYS A 114 -13.40 4.10 2.22
N TYR A 115 -14.50 3.42 1.94
CA TYR A 115 -14.43 2.06 1.39
C TYR A 115 -14.07 2.13 -0.09
N SER A 116 -13.42 1.08 -0.58
CA SER A 116 -13.21 0.87 -2.02
C SER A 116 -12.32 1.92 -2.72
N CYS A 117 -11.48 2.68 -2.01
CA CYS A 117 -10.44 3.47 -2.68
C CYS A 117 -9.46 2.52 -3.36
N PRO A 118 -9.41 2.46 -4.71
CA PRO A 118 -8.50 1.57 -5.38
C PRO A 118 -7.07 2.00 -5.09
N SER A 119 -6.19 1.05 -4.79
CA SER A 119 -4.76 1.29 -4.56
C SER A 119 -4.15 2.15 -5.69
N GLN A 120 -4.55 1.93 -6.94
CA GLN A 120 -4.07 2.66 -8.11
C GLN A 120 -4.30 4.16 -8.01
N VAL A 121 -5.38 4.59 -7.34
CA VAL A 121 -5.74 6.00 -7.20
C VAL A 121 -4.78 6.70 -6.25
N LEU A 122 -4.54 6.13 -5.07
CA LEU A 122 -3.57 6.67 -4.10
C LEU A 122 -2.16 6.70 -4.69
N ALA A 123 -1.84 5.68 -5.46
CA ALA A 123 -0.55 5.52 -6.05
C ALA A 123 -0.37 6.53 -7.22
N ASN A 124 -1.42 6.81 -8.02
CA ASN A 124 -1.47 7.93 -8.98
C ASN A 124 -1.33 9.29 -8.27
N ILE A 125 -1.96 9.47 -7.11
CA ILE A 125 -1.86 10.73 -6.35
C ILE A 125 -0.42 11.01 -5.94
N LEU A 126 0.33 10.00 -5.46
CA LEU A 126 1.74 10.14 -5.10
C LEU A 126 2.64 10.52 -6.29
N THR A 127 2.32 10.02 -7.50
CA THR A 127 3.10 10.24 -8.72
C THR A 127 2.69 11.49 -9.51
N THR A 128 1.50 12.06 -9.26
CA THR A 128 0.96 13.19 -10.04
C THR A 128 0.73 14.47 -9.24
N SER A 129 0.93 14.47 -7.91
CA SER A 129 0.66 15.63 -7.04
C SER A 129 1.96 16.30 -6.53
N PRO A 130 2.60 17.19 -7.31
CA PRO A 130 3.88 17.78 -6.92
C PRO A 130 3.81 18.68 -5.68
N GLY A 131 2.65 19.33 -5.46
CA GLY A 131 2.42 20.23 -4.34
C GLY A 131 1.82 19.58 -3.09
N LEU A 132 1.69 18.26 -3.05
CA LEU A 132 1.04 17.56 -1.94
C LEU A 132 1.91 17.63 -0.68
N GLU A 133 1.38 18.24 0.38
CA GLU A 133 2.04 18.41 1.69
C GLU A 133 1.54 17.38 2.71
N ILE A 134 0.27 16.95 2.62
CA ILE A 134 -0.35 16.01 3.56
C ILE A 134 -1.11 14.93 2.79
N LEU A 135 -0.79 13.67 3.05
CA LEU A 135 -1.56 12.51 2.65
C LEU A 135 -1.86 11.65 3.87
N THR A 136 -3.14 11.41 4.14
CA THR A 136 -3.57 10.58 5.28
C THR A 136 -4.67 9.62 4.88
N THR A 137 -4.42 8.32 5.06
CA THR A 137 -5.40 7.24 4.90
C THR A 137 -5.66 6.48 6.20
N ILE A 138 -4.85 6.73 7.22
CA ILE A 138 -4.90 6.09 8.54
C ILE A 138 -5.47 7.11 9.55
N GLU A 139 -6.45 6.70 10.35
CA GLU A 139 -7.04 7.54 11.39
C GLU A 139 -6.21 7.55 12.69
N ASP A 140 -6.17 8.70 13.37
CA ASP A 140 -5.62 8.80 14.72
C ASP A 140 -6.65 8.25 15.73
N PHE A 141 -6.54 6.98 16.10
CA PHE A 141 -7.37 6.43 17.17
C PHE A 141 -6.90 6.95 18.53
N LYS A 142 -7.55 8.02 19.01
CA LYS A 142 -7.19 8.60 20.31
C LYS A 142 -7.87 7.91 21.50
N ASN A 143 -8.88 7.08 21.30
CA ASN A 143 -9.82 6.74 22.38
C ASN A 143 -10.07 5.23 22.64
N GLY A 144 -9.32 4.32 22.01
CA GLY A 144 -9.52 2.88 22.23
C GLY A 144 -10.92 2.39 21.87
N GLU A 145 -11.70 3.17 21.10
CA GLU A 145 -12.95 2.71 20.52
C GLU A 145 -12.60 1.67 19.46
N ASP A 146 -13.01 0.43 19.73
CA ASP A 146 -12.77 -0.70 18.86
C ASP A 146 -13.69 -0.62 17.64
N ASP A 147 -13.29 0.17 16.64
CA ASP A 147 -13.98 0.28 15.36
C ASP A 147 -13.56 -0.92 14.47
N TYR A 148 -14.27 -2.04 14.60
CA TYR A 148 -13.87 -3.34 14.03
C TYR A 148 -14.12 -3.53 12.53
N GLU A 149 -14.71 -2.58 11.80
CA GLU A 149 -15.29 -2.88 10.47
C GLU A 149 -14.69 -2.14 9.27
N TYR A 150 -13.67 -1.29 9.46
CA TYR A 150 -13.19 -0.45 8.36
C TYR A 150 -11.97 -1.06 7.66
N THR A 151 -12.12 -1.37 6.38
CA THR A 151 -10.98 -1.55 5.47
C THR A 151 -10.30 -0.19 5.30
N TYR A 152 -9.10 -0.01 5.83
CA TYR A 152 -8.31 1.18 5.51
C TYR A 152 -7.87 1.19 4.05
N ASN A 153 -7.63 2.39 3.55
CA ASN A 153 -7.11 2.58 2.21
C ASN A 153 -5.60 2.28 2.23
N HIS A 154 -5.20 1.33 1.40
CA HIS A 154 -3.82 0.90 1.26
C HIS A 154 -3.36 1.07 -0.18
N VAL A 155 -2.04 1.08 -0.35
CA VAL A 155 -1.40 1.02 -1.66
C VAL A 155 -0.62 -0.28 -1.79
N ASP A 156 -0.92 -1.04 -2.83
CA ASP A 156 -0.17 -2.20 -3.26
C ASP A 156 1.23 -1.76 -3.74
N ALA A 157 2.26 -2.35 -3.14
CA ALA A 157 3.64 -2.15 -3.51
C ALA A 157 3.94 -2.37 -5.00
N ARG A 158 3.28 -3.34 -5.65
CA ARG A 158 3.46 -3.62 -7.09
C ARG A 158 2.97 -2.48 -7.95
N GLN A 159 1.82 -1.89 -7.62
CA GLN A 159 1.28 -0.76 -8.37
C GLN A 159 2.18 0.48 -8.25
N LEU A 160 2.77 0.72 -7.07
CA LEU A 160 3.78 1.77 -6.90
C LEU A 160 5.00 1.55 -7.80
N LEU A 161 5.49 0.32 -7.90
CA LEU A 161 6.61 0.00 -8.78
C LEU A 161 6.25 0.18 -10.25
N GLU A 162 5.06 -0.24 -10.65
CA GLU A 162 4.61 -0.17 -12.04
C GLU A 162 4.50 1.26 -12.53
N MET A 163 3.86 2.16 -11.76
CA MET A 163 3.84 3.57 -12.17
C MET A 163 5.21 4.24 -12.13
N THR A 164 6.09 3.76 -11.24
CA THR A 164 7.48 4.24 -11.21
C THR A 164 8.22 3.90 -12.51
N ARG A 165 7.82 2.82 -13.19
CA ARG A 165 8.39 2.42 -14.49
C ARG A 165 7.77 3.21 -15.65
N THR A 166 6.45 3.35 -15.68
CA THR A 166 5.75 3.94 -16.84
C THR A 166 5.97 5.44 -16.97
N THR A 167 6.10 6.17 -15.85
CA THR A 167 6.14 7.64 -15.88
C THR A 167 7.47 8.23 -16.34
N ASN A 168 8.55 7.45 -16.47
CA ASN A 168 9.83 7.92 -17.01
C ASN A 168 10.63 6.76 -17.65
N ALA A 169 10.40 6.51 -18.95
CA ALA A 169 11.22 5.59 -19.75
C ALA A 169 12.68 6.07 -19.94
N GLY A 170 13.01 7.30 -19.51
CA GLY A 170 14.37 7.85 -19.54
C GLY A 170 15.16 7.57 -18.26
N ALA A 171 15.84 6.42 -18.22
CA ALA A 171 17.03 6.05 -17.41
C ALA A 171 17.07 6.31 -15.88
N GLY A 172 16.07 6.91 -15.25
CA GLY A 172 16.07 7.20 -13.82
C GLY A 172 14.68 7.02 -13.25
N GLY A 173 14.37 5.79 -12.81
CA GLY A 173 13.04 5.37 -12.34
C GLY A 173 12.27 6.47 -11.61
N ALA A 174 11.03 6.68 -12.04
CA ALA A 174 10.28 7.88 -11.73
C ALA A 174 10.19 8.14 -10.23
N ALA A 175 10.58 9.33 -9.82
CA ALA A 175 10.42 9.75 -8.44
C ALA A 175 8.93 10.04 -8.17
N TRP A 176 8.46 9.76 -6.95
CA TRP A 176 7.21 10.35 -6.49
C TRP A 176 7.24 11.86 -6.68
N ALA A 177 6.16 12.43 -7.25
CA ALA A 177 6.12 13.85 -7.58
C ALA A 177 6.02 14.72 -6.32
N CYS A 178 5.40 14.20 -5.25
CA CYS A 178 5.10 14.89 -4.00
C CYS A 178 6.33 15.19 -3.12
N LYS A 179 7.30 15.94 -3.64
CA LYS A 179 8.53 16.33 -2.92
C LYS A 179 8.26 17.26 -1.73
N GLU A 180 7.09 17.90 -1.70
CA GLU A 180 6.63 18.80 -0.63
C GLU A 180 5.95 18.07 0.54
N LEU A 181 5.88 16.74 0.50
CA LEU A 181 5.15 15.96 1.49
C LEU A 181 5.79 16.04 2.87
N LYS A 182 5.02 16.53 3.85
CA LYS A 182 5.37 16.66 5.27
C LYS A 182 4.73 15.59 6.12
N THR A 183 3.54 15.13 5.75
CA THR A 183 2.82 14.10 6.48
C THR A 183 2.39 13.01 5.52
N LEU A 184 2.87 11.79 5.75
CA LEU A 184 2.46 10.60 5.04
C LEU A 184 1.97 9.58 6.06
N LYS A 185 0.65 9.37 6.08
CA LYS A 185 0.03 8.28 6.83
C LYS A 185 -0.63 7.34 5.84
N LEU A 186 0.06 6.26 5.47
CA LEU A 186 -0.34 5.38 4.39
C LEU A 186 0.08 3.94 4.66
N VAL A 187 -0.87 3.01 4.51
CA VAL A 187 -0.57 1.58 4.53
C VAL A 187 -0.01 1.17 3.16
N ILE A 188 1.19 0.61 3.14
CA ILE A 188 1.76 -0.02 1.93
C ILE A 188 1.69 -1.54 2.11
N SER A 189 0.86 -2.21 1.31
CA SER A 189 0.58 -3.64 1.41
C SER A 189 1.32 -4.45 0.34
N ASN A 190 1.19 -5.77 0.44
CA ASN A 190 1.70 -6.74 -0.53
C ASN A 190 3.22 -6.65 -0.79
N ILE A 191 3.97 -6.19 0.20
CA ILE A 191 5.43 -6.26 0.20
C ILE A 191 5.85 -7.68 0.62
N PRO A 192 6.54 -8.45 -0.24
CA PRO A 192 6.96 -9.79 0.12
C PRO A 192 7.97 -9.75 1.28
N ARG A 193 7.80 -10.66 2.24
CA ARG A 193 8.61 -10.75 3.46
C ARG A 193 9.25 -12.13 3.60
N PRO A 194 10.46 -12.33 3.02
CA PRO A 194 11.14 -13.64 3.04
C PRO A 194 11.50 -14.08 4.47
N ASP A 195 11.68 -13.13 5.40
CA ASP A 195 11.88 -13.37 6.83
C ASP A 195 10.61 -13.91 7.54
N CYS A 196 9.43 -13.66 6.96
CA CYS A 196 8.15 -14.14 7.48
C CYS A 196 7.88 -15.58 6.99
N LYS A 197 8.08 -16.56 7.88
CA LYS A 197 7.82 -18.00 7.59
C LYS A 197 6.34 -18.34 7.40
N ARG A 198 5.43 -17.42 7.74
CA ARG A 198 3.99 -17.58 7.65
C ARG A 198 3.42 -16.31 7.02
N THR A 199 2.47 -16.47 6.12
CA THR A 199 1.65 -15.34 5.68
C THR A 199 0.71 -14.91 6.80
N GLN A 200 0.10 -13.74 6.64
CA GLN A 200 -0.99 -13.24 7.50
C GLN A 200 -2.15 -14.25 7.68
N TYR A 201 -2.27 -15.23 6.77
CA TYR A 201 -3.31 -16.27 6.79
C TYR A 201 -2.84 -17.61 7.37
N ARG A 202 -1.67 -17.67 8.02
CA ARG A 202 -1.02 -18.92 8.47
C ARG A 202 -0.78 -19.96 7.38
N ALA A 203 -1.06 -19.65 6.11
CA ALA A 203 -0.48 -20.41 5.03
C ALA A 203 1.03 -20.33 5.25
N ARG A 204 1.67 -21.50 5.38
CA ARG A 204 3.11 -21.55 5.12
C ARG A 204 3.25 -20.88 3.76
N VAL A 205 4.16 -19.92 3.65
CA VAL A 205 4.64 -19.47 2.35
C VAL A 205 5.17 -20.74 1.71
N SER A 206 4.31 -21.43 0.99
CA SER A 206 4.58 -22.78 0.53
C SER A 206 5.66 -22.58 -0.49
N ALA A 207 6.89 -22.95 -0.14
CA ALA A 207 7.86 -23.41 -1.11
C ALA A 207 7.05 -24.26 -2.07
N THR A 208 6.85 -23.73 -3.28
CA THR A 208 6.01 -24.34 -4.30
C THR A 208 6.39 -25.80 -4.34
N LYS A 209 5.42 -26.69 -4.05
CA LYS A 209 5.69 -28.13 -3.86
C LYS A 209 6.27 -28.80 -5.11
N ASN A 210 6.32 -28.09 -6.22
CA ASN A 210 6.88 -28.52 -7.49
C ASN A 210 8.41 -28.47 -7.52
N GLY A 211 9.11 -28.83 -6.43
CA GLY A 211 10.51 -29.27 -6.46
C GLY A 211 11.53 -28.35 -7.15
N THR A 212 11.19 -27.12 -7.52
CA THR A 212 12.08 -26.19 -8.21
C THR A 212 13.03 -25.60 -7.18
N LYS A 213 14.05 -26.40 -6.85
CA LYS A 213 15.19 -26.04 -5.99
C LYS A 213 16.01 -24.84 -6.51
N GLY A 214 15.59 -24.17 -7.59
CA GLY A 214 16.27 -23.01 -8.17
C GLY A 214 15.51 -21.67 -8.09
N LEU A 215 14.23 -21.64 -7.68
CA LEU A 215 13.41 -20.40 -7.79
C LEU A 215 13.35 -19.55 -6.51
N THR A 216 13.90 -20.02 -5.38
CA THR A 216 13.80 -19.28 -4.12
C THR A 216 14.71 -18.06 -4.07
N GLY A 217 15.86 -18.09 -4.75
CA GLY A 217 16.79 -16.95 -4.82
C GLY A 217 16.18 -15.75 -5.51
N ASP A 218 15.53 -15.97 -6.66
CA ASP A 218 14.91 -14.91 -7.45
C ASP A 218 13.76 -14.22 -6.71
N ILE A 219 12.95 -14.97 -5.95
CA ILE A 219 11.84 -14.40 -5.17
C ILE A 219 12.35 -13.52 -4.02
N GLU A 220 13.38 -13.97 -3.29
CA GLU A 220 13.97 -13.19 -2.20
C GLU A 220 14.67 -11.93 -2.71
N GLU A 221 15.40 -12.05 -3.82
CA GLU A 221 16.04 -10.91 -4.48
C GLU A 221 15.00 -9.92 -5.01
N GLN A 222 13.92 -10.39 -5.65
CA GLN A 222 12.83 -9.56 -6.12
C GLN A 222 12.12 -8.84 -4.96
N ALA A 223 11.93 -9.54 -3.84
CA ALA A 223 11.35 -8.96 -2.61
C ALA A 223 12.24 -7.83 -2.07
N LEU A 224 13.55 -8.10 -1.91
CA LEU A 224 14.52 -7.12 -1.45
C LEU A 224 14.61 -5.92 -2.41
N ARG A 225 14.59 -6.17 -3.73
CA ARG A 225 14.57 -5.11 -4.74
C ARG A 225 13.33 -4.23 -4.58
N MET A 226 12.15 -4.82 -4.42
CA MET A 226 10.90 -4.07 -4.19
C MET A 226 10.98 -3.24 -2.90
N GLN A 227 11.43 -3.84 -1.80
CA GLN A 227 11.60 -3.15 -0.52
C GLN A 227 12.56 -1.95 -0.66
N ARG A 228 13.73 -2.14 -1.28
CA ARG A 228 14.73 -1.09 -1.48
C ARG A 228 14.21 0.03 -2.39
N VAL A 229 13.45 -0.28 -3.44
CA VAL A 229 12.84 0.75 -4.29
C VAL A 229 11.85 1.59 -3.49
N ILE A 230 10.98 0.97 -2.69
CA ILE A 230 10.01 1.70 -1.86
C ILE A 230 10.73 2.54 -0.81
N CYS A 231 11.71 1.98 -0.09
CA CYS A 231 12.53 2.73 0.87
C CYS A 231 13.28 3.90 0.21
N GLY A 232 13.79 3.70 -1.00
CA GLY A 232 14.42 4.75 -1.80
C GLY A 232 13.46 5.88 -2.19
N GLN A 233 12.21 5.55 -2.56
CA GLN A 233 11.19 6.57 -2.83
C GLN A 233 10.82 7.35 -1.56
N LEU A 234 10.61 6.64 -0.44
CA LEU A 234 10.37 7.28 0.85
C LEU A 234 11.53 8.19 1.24
N GLY A 235 12.78 7.75 1.08
CA GLY A 235 13.98 8.54 1.40
C GLY A 235 14.16 9.83 0.60
N ARG A 236 13.51 9.94 -0.57
CA ARG A 236 13.50 11.17 -1.38
C ARG A 236 12.55 12.24 -0.85
N LEU A 237 11.65 11.90 0.08
CA LEU A 237 10.72 12.83 0.71
C LEU A 237 11.42 13.63 1.82
N THR A 238 12.40 14.45 1.48
CA THR A 238 13.29 15.10 2.45
C THR A 238 12.61 16.08 3.40
N LYS A 239 11.39 16.53 3.06
CA LYS A 239 10.53 17.40 3.88
C LYS A 239 9.59 16.63 4.81
N LEU A 240 9.63 15.31 4.79
CA LEU A 240 8.71 14.48 5.57
C LEU A 240 9.00 14.61 7.07
N GLU A 241 7.99 15.04 7.81
CA GLU A 241 8.03 15.23 9.26
C GLU A 241 7.33 14.09 10.01
N VAL A 242 6.28 13.51 9.41
CA VAL A 242 5.47 12.44 10.00
C VAL A 242 5.33 11.30 9.00
N LEU A 243 5.77 10.10 9.40
CA LEU A 243 5.68 8.88 8.59
C LEU A 243 4.96 7.77 9.36
N TRP A 244 3.79 7.37 8.89
CA TRP A 244 3.04 6.23 9.42
C TRP A 244 2.87 5.18 8.34
N LEU A 245 3.36 3.97 8.61
CA LEU A 245 3.36 2.85 7.67
C LEU A 245 2.51 1.66 8.15
N GLY A 246 2.16 1.62 9.43
CA GLY A 246 1.40 0.54 10.05
C GLY A 246 -0.07 0.87 10.28
N ARG A 247 -0.95 -0.08 9.91
CA ARG A 247 -2.14 -0.61 10.61
C ARG A 247 -2.94 -1.53 9.67
N GLU A 248 -3.16 -2.81 10.04
CA GLU A 248 -3.69 -3.86 9.14
C GLU A 248 -5.14 -3.60 8.68
N THR A 249 -5.36 -3.76 7.38
CA THR A 249 -6.66 -3.73 6.70
C THR A 249 -7.13 -5.15 6.46
N ARG A 250 -7.90 -5.76 7.37
CA ARG A 250 -8.65 -6.95 6.95
C ARG A 250 -9.90 -6.53 6.21
N ASP A 251 -10.04 -7.05 5.00
CA ASP A 251 -11.34 -7.11 4.34
C ASP A 251 -12.11 -8.30 4.91
N PHE A 252 -12.87 -8.06 5.98
CA PHE A 252 -13.73 -9.06 6.58
C PHE A 252 -14.85 -9.53 5.63
N ARG A 253 -15.05 -8.89 4.46
CA ARG A 253 -16.12 -9.25 3.52
C ARG A 253 -15.72 -10.36 2.55
N ASN A 254 -14.43 -10.60 2.35
CA ASN A 254 -13.94 -11.67 1.46
C ASN A 254 -13.45 -12.89 2.24
N LEU A 255 -14.27 -13.44 3.15
CA LEU A 255 -13.94 -14.61 3.99
C LEU A 255 -13.45 -15.84 3.21
N ASP A 256 -13.71 -15.91 1.91
CA ASP A 256 -13.25 -17.00 1.04
C ASP A 256 -11.74 -16.97 0.76
N ASN A 257 -11.08 -15.81 0.84
CA ASN A 257 -9.60 -15.72 0.91
C ASN A 257 -9.02 -16.30 2.22
N TYR A 258 -9.87 -16.70 3.17
CA TYR A 258 -9.51 -17.10 4.53
C TYR A 258 -9.88 -18.54 4.87
N ARG A 259 -10.44 -19.32 3.92
CA ARG A 259 -10.67 -20.75 4.12
C ARG A 259 -9.34 -21.50 4.08
N VAL A 260 -8.89 -21.93 5.26
CA VAL A 260 -7.87 -22.98 5.36
C VAL A 260 -8.46 -24.26 4.79
N VAL A 261 -7.87 -24.79 3.71
CA VAL A 261 -8.25 -26.11 3.19
C VAL A 261 -8.09 -27.14 4.32
N PRO A 262 -9.17 -27.81 4.76
CA PRO A 262 -9.12 -28.82 5.81
C PRO A 262 -8.11 -29.91 5.47
N GLU A 263 -7.47 -30.49 6.50
CA GLU A 263 -6.46 -31.52 6.31
C GLU A 263 -7.03 -32.77 5.61
N SER A 264 -8.33 -33.05 5.77
CA SER A 264 -9.07 -34.09 5.03
C SER A 264 -9.05 -33.89 3.50
N ARG A 265 -9.18 -32.63 3.03
CA ARG A 265 -9.08 -32.28 1.60
C ARG A 265 -7.66 -32.33 1.06
N ARG A 266 -6.63 -32.39 1.91
CA ARG A 266 -5.23 -32.55 1.47
C ARG A 266 -4.95 -33.95 0.96
N GLU A 267 -5.63 -34.97 1.49
CA GLU A 267 -5.47 -36.36 1.05
C GLU A 267 -6.11 -36.59 -0.33
N GLU A 268 -7.27 -35.97 -0.60
CA GLU A 268 -7.92 -35.97 -1.92
C GLU A 268 -7.08 -35.27 -3.00
N LEU A 269 -6.31 -34.24 -2.63
CA LEU A 269 -5.39 -33.52 -3.52
C LEU A 269 -4.01 -34.22 -3.68
N GLY A 270 -3.88 -35.49 -3.26
CA GLY A 270 -2.67 -36.29 -3.47
C GLY A 270 -1.48 -35.94 -2.57
N LEU A 271 -1.67 -35.21 -1.47
CA LEU A 271 -0.61 -34.79 -0.56
C LEU A 271 -0.28 -35.90 0.47
N ARG A 272 0.33 -37.01 0.05
CA ARG A 272 0.78 -38.07 0.99
C ARG A 272 1.89 -37.59 1.93
N LYS A 273 1.84 -38.02 3.20
CA LYS A 273 2.97 -37.95 4.14
C LYS A 273 4.09 -38.87 3.61
N ARG A 274 5.30 -38.32 3.40
CA ARG A 274 6.50 -39.14 3.15
C ARG A 274 6.75 -40.01 4.38
N ASP A 275 6.86 -41.30 4.15
CA ASP A 275 7.28 -42.28 5.14
C ASP A 275 8.73 -41.99 5.56
N PRO A 276 9.01 -41.69 6.84
CA PRO A 276 10.36 -41.36 7.31
C PRO A 276 11.35 -42.53 7.26
N ASN A 277 10.93 -43.75 6.87
CA ASN A 277 11.79 -44.93 6.82
C ASN A 277 12.34 -45.31 5.44
N ARG A 278 12.15 -44.49 4.40
CA ARG A 278 12.76 -44.76 3.09
C ARG A 278 14.19 -44.22 3.07
N GLY A 279 15.15 -45.10 3.36
CA GLY A 279 16.58 -44.81 3.30
C GLY A 279 17.03 -44.56 1.86
N ASP A 280 17.44 -43.33 1.58
CA ASP A 280 18.07 -42.94 0.32
C ASP A 280 19.60 -43.12 0.47
N ASP A 281 20.07 -44.34 0.19
CA ASP A 281 21.47 -44.62 -0.13
C ASP A 281 21.66 -44.37 -1.63
N ASP A 282 21.96 -43.13 -2.03
CA ASP A 282 22.49 -42.87 -3.36
C ASP A 282 23.72 -41.96 -3.27
N LYS A 283 24.85 -42.56 -3.63
CA LYS A 283 26.17 -41.95 -3.77
C LYS A 283 26.14 -40.94 -4.91
N ILE A 284 26.48 -39.70 -4.63
CA ILE A 284 26.85 -38.72 -5.66
C ILE A 284 28.37 -38.73 -5.75
N GLU A 285 28.88 -39.36 -6.81
CA GLU A 285 30.27 -39.25 -7.24
C GLU A 285 30.56 -37.80 -7.66
N LYS A 286 31.72 -37.34 -7.19
CA LYS A 286 32.39 -36.14 -7.66
C LYS A 286 32.80 -36.40 -9.10
N ASP A 287 32.57 -35.43 -9.98
CA ASP A 287 33.51 -34.96 -11.00
C ASP A 287 32.85 -33.77 -11.69
N ASN A 288 33.56 -32.63 -11.73
CA ASN A 288 33.69 -31.87 -12.96
C ASN A 288 34.75 -30.79 -12.81
N GLU A 289 35.72 -30.92 -13.70
CA GLU A 289 36.84 -30.05 -13.97
C GLU A 289 36.38 -28.68 -14.44
N VAL A 290 37.18 -27.68 -14.08
CA VAL A 290 37.04 -26.28 -14.49
C VAL A 290 37.77 -26.15 -15.83
N GLU A 291 37.02 -25.94 -16.92
CA GLU A 291 37.58 -25.40 -18.16
C GLU A 291 37.50 -23.88 -18.14
N GLU A 292 38.67 -23.26 -18.30
CA GLU A 292 38.85 -21.85 -18.63
C GLU A 292 38.30 -21.58 -20.04
N VAL A 293 37.41 -20.59 -20.18
CA VAL A 293 36.98 -20.10 -21.49
C VAL A 293 37.43 -18.65 -21.65
N GLU A 294 38.19 -18.46 -22.72
CA GLU A 294 38.84 -17.23 -23.18
C GLU A 294 37.84 -16.15 -23.63
N ASP A 295 38.34 -14.91 -23.56
CA ASP A 295 37.71 -13.67 -24.00
C ASP A 295 37.29 -13.71 -25.49
N GLY A 296 36.00 -13.50 -25.75
CA GLY A 296 35.41 -13.39 -27.08
C GLY A 296 34.96 -11.95 -27.37
N GLU A 297 35.45 -11.43 -28.49
CA GLU A 297 35.34 -10.07 -29.00
C GLU A 297 33.89 -9.63 -29.31
N ALA A 298 33.68 -8.31 -29.23
CA ALA A 298 32.42 -7.63 -29.53
C ALA A 298 32.18 -7.56 -31.04
N GLU A 299 31.07 -8.13 -31.50
CA GLU A 299 30.51 -7.86 -32.84
C GLU A 299 29.33 -6.88 -32.75
N GLU A 300 29.40 -5.89 -33.61
CA GLU A 300 28.38 -4.89 -33.90
C GLU A 300 27.18 -5.58 -34.59
N ALA A 301 25.98 -5.40 -34.05
CA ALA A 301 24.75 -5.88 -34.67
C ALA A 301 24.03 -4.72 -35.37
N GLU A 302 23.74 -4.96 -36.64
CA GLU A 302 23.12 -4.08 -37.62
C GLU A 302 21.61 -3.87 -37.34
N ASP A 303 21.12 -2.72 -37.80
CA ASP A 303 19.72 -2.30 -37.76
C ASP A 303 18.85 -3.21 -38.66
N GLU A 304 17.87 -3.91 -38.08
CA GLU A 304 16.80 -4.57 -38.85
C GLU A 304 15.49 -3.78 -38.73
N ASP A 305 15.00 -3.34 -39.89
CA ASP A 305 13.69 -2.72 -40.11
C ASP A 305 12.57 -3.73 -39.79
N VAL A 306 11.74 -3.41 -38.79
CA VAL A 306 10.54 -4.17 -38.44
C VAL A 306 9.35 -3.60 -39.21
N GLU A 307 8.84 -4.38 -40.17
CA GLU A 307 7.58 -4.11 -40.87
C GLU A 307 6.38 -4.25 -39.90
N GLU A 308 5.52 -3.23 -39.87
CA GLU A 308 4.27 -3.20 -39.09
C GLU A 308 3.23 -4.14 -39.74
N GLU A 309 2.95 -5.28 -39.10
CA GLU A 309 1.79 -6.11 -39.43
C GLU A 309 0.52 -5.55 -38.73
N GLU A 310 -0.45 -5.14 -39.55
CA GLU A 310 -1.79 -4.74 -39.13
C GLU A 310 -2.59 -6.00 -38.73
N GLU A 311 -2.84 -6.20 -37.43
CA GLU A 311 -3.75 -7.25 -36.94
C GLU A 311 -5.21 -6.74 -36.98
N GLU A 312 -6.03 -7.39 -37.80
CA GLU A 312 -7.49 -7.25 -37.84
C GLU A 312 -8.13 -7.92 -36.60
N GLU A 313 -8.77 -7.13 -35.73
CA GLU A 313 -9.58 -7.64 -34.62
C GLU A 313 -10.96 -8.13 -35.13
N GLU A 314 -11.15 -9.45 -35.22
CA GLU A 314 -12.46 -10.09 -35.41
C GLU A 314 -13.27 -10.06 -34.10
N GLU A 315 -14.35 -9.28 -34.09
CA GLU A 315 -15.39 -9.24 -33.06
C GLU A 315 -16.21 -10.54 -33.07
N VAL A 316 -16.03 -11.40 -32.06
CA VAL A 316 -16.88 -12.58 -31.82
C VAL A 316 -17.87 -12.24 -30.69
N GLU A 317 -19.08 -11.79 -31.07
CA GLU A 317 -20.23 -11.73 -30.17
C GLU A 317 -20.85 -13.13 -30.03
N GLU A 318 -20.49 -13.86 -28.97
CA GLU A 318 -21.20 -15.10 -28.58
C GLU A 318 -22.00 -14.86 -27.30
N ALA A 319 -23.31 -14.62 -27.49
CA ALA A 319 -24.29 -14.53 -26.42
C ALA A 319 -24.52 -15.93 -25.82
N MET A 320 -24.05 -16.13 -24.59
CA MET A 320 -24.23 -17.37 -23.84
C MET A 320 -25.36 -17.19 -22.82
N ASP A 321 -26.58 -17.58 -23.21
CA ASP A 321 -27.76 -17.68 -22.35
C ASP A 321 -27.57 -18.82 -21.34
N TYR A 322 -27.28 -18.48 -20.08
CA TYR A 322 -27.33 -19.40 -18.94
C TYR A 322 -28.63 -19.20 -18.16
N GLU A 323 -29.70 -19.86 -18.61
CA GLU A 323 -30.80 -20.26 -17.73
C GLU A 323 -30.76 -21.79 -17.65
N ASP A 324 -30.34 -22.36 -16.51
CA ASP A 324 -30.79 -23.69 -16.07
C ASP A 324 -30.31 -24.02 -14.64
N ASP A 325 -31.31 -24.18 -13.77
CA ASP A 325 -31.47 -25.27 -12.80
C ASP A 325 -30.30 -25.64 -11.88
N LEU A 326 -30.22 -24.97 -10.72
CA LEU A 326 -29.52 -25.50 -9.54
C LEU A 326 -30.40 -25.42 -8.28
N ASP A 327 -31.51 -26.16 -8.31
CA ASP A 327 -32.14 -26.70 -7.09
C ASP A 327 -31.56 -28.12 -6.85
N HIS A 328 -30.37 -28.17 -6.25
CA HIS A 328 -29.88 -29.40 -5.63
C HIS A 328 -29.73 -29.19 -4.14
N ASP A 329 -30.72 -29.74 -3.42
CA ASP A 329 -30.69 -30.03 -2.00
C ASP A 329 -29.46 -30.89 -1.66
N ILE A 330 -28.33 -30.23 -1.40
CA ILE A 330 -27.17 -30.84 -0.77
C ILE A 330 -27.45 -30.86 0.72
N GLU A 331 -28.23 -31.85 1.16
CA GLU A 331 -28.19 -32.36 2.53
C GLU A 331 -26.97 -33.26 2.68
N ASP A 332 -25.76 -32.69 2.53
CA ASP A 332 -24.53 -33.40 2.89
C ASP A 332 -24.45 -33.46 4.41
N GLU A 333 -24.79 -34.64 4.91
CA GLU A 333 -24.51 -35.19 6.22
C GLU A 333 -23.11 -34.76 6.67
N TYR A 334 -23.06 -33.75 7.54
CA TYR A 334 -21.83 -33.22 8.11
C TYR A 334 -21.21 -34.30 9.00
N ASP A 335 -20.37 -35.17 8.44
CA ASP A 335 -19.54 -36.11 9.20
C ASP A 335 -18.57 -35.31 10.07
N SER A 336 -19.02 -35.08 11.30
CA SER A 336 -18.37 -34.28 12.34
C SER A 336 -17.17 -34.97 12.99
N ASP A 337 -16.34 -35.65 12.18
CA ASP A 337 -15.03 -36.16 12.60
C ASP A 337 -14.05 -34.98 12.72
N ALA A 338 -14.37 -34.06 13.62
CA ALA A 338 -13.48 -32.98 14.02
C ALA A 338 -12.23 -33.64 14.61
N ASP A 339 -11.10 -33.49 13.93
CA ASP A 339 -9.78 -33.96 14.39
C ASP A 339 -9.63 -33.68 15.89
N THR A 340 -9.78 -34.71 16.71
CA THR A 340 -9.51 -34.60 18.14
C THR A 340 -8.04 -34.92 18.38
N ASP A 341 -7.42 -34.26 19.36
CA ASP A 341 -6.10 -34.68 19.79
C ASP A 341 -6.13 -36.12 20.35
N LYS A 342 -4.96 -36.69 20.67
CA LYS A 342 -4.84 -38.01 21.31
C LYS A 342 -5.62 -38.17 22.64
N HIS A 343 -6.26 -37.12 23.13
CA HIS A 343 -7.09 -37.09 24.33
C HIS A 343 -8.58 -36.86 24.02
N GLY A 344 -9.02 -36.95 22.76
CA GLY A 344 -10.42 -36.77 22.38
C GLY A 344 -10.91 -35.33 22.54
N LYS A 345 -10.00 -34.35 22.70
CA LYS A 345 -10.37 -32.95 22.72
C LYS A 345 -10.38 -32.44 21.28
N PRO A 346 -11.42 -31.74 20.83
CA PRO A 346 -11.39 -31.12 19.51
C PRO A 346 -10.11 -30.32 19.39
N LEU A 347 -9.35 -30.53 18.31
CA LEU A 347 -8.30 -29.61 17.88
C LEU A 347 -9.00 -28.33 17.42
N MET A 348 -9.55 -27.62 18.40
CA MET A 348 -9.85 -26.21 18.29
C MET A 348 -8.49 -25.54 18.21
N TYR A 349 -7.89 -25.64 17.02
CA TYR A 349 -6.66 -24.94 16.70
C TYR A 349 -6.87 -23.50 17.15
N PRO A 350 -5.88 -22.86 17.79
CA PRO A 350 -6.04 -21.49 18.24
C PRO A 350 -6.05 -20.53 17.04
N LEU A 351 -7.04 -20.61 16.15
CA LEU A 351 -7.34 -19.65 15.09
C LEU A 351 -7.70 -18.28 15.69
N MET A 352 -8.02 -18.24 16.98
CA MET A 352 -8.35 -17.02 17.75
C MET A 352 -7.17 -16.13 18.15
N PHE A 353 -5.90 -16.51 17.95
CA PHE A 353 -4.77 -15.70 18.44
C PHE A 353 -4.00 -14.92 17.39
N LEU A 354 -4.43 -14.92 16.12
CA LEU A 354 -3.87 -13.92 15.22
C LEU A 354 -4.55 -12.59 15.52
N ASN A 355 -3.82 -11.60 16.05
CA ASN A 355 -4.38 -10.26 16.10
C ASN A 355 -4.63 -9.82 14.65
N PRO A 356 -5.89 -9.63 14.22
CA PRO A 356 -6.24 -9.25 12.86
C PRO A 356 -5.82 -7.84 12.48
N ARG A 357 -5.15 -7.15 13.40
CA ARG A 357 -4.68 -5.79 13.26
C ARG A 357 -3.19 -5.71 12.92
N PHE A 358 -2.45 -6.82 12.95
CA PHE A 358 -1.01 -6.86 12.70
C PHE A 358 -0.60 -7.11 11.23
N GLN A 359 -0.07 -6.09 10.58
CA GLN A 359 0.31 -6.12 9.17
C GLN A 359 1.62 -6.90 8.94
N PHE A 360 1.55 -8.07 8.27
CA PHE A 360 2.74 -8.88 7.93
C PHE A 360 3.29 -8.60 6.52
N SER A 361 2.46 -8.05 5.63
CA SER A 361 2.76 -7.82 4.22
C SER A 361 3.29 -6.40 3.99
N CYS A 362 4.31 -6.01 4.74
CA CYS A 362 4.78 -4.62 4.91
C CYS A 362 6.31 -4.51 4.87
N LEU A 363 6.84 -3.28 4.89
CA LEU A 363 8.28 -3.05 4.93
C LEU A 363 8.92 -3.63 6.21
N PRO A 364 10.01 -4.39 6.12
CA PRO A 364 10.70 -4.86 7.33
C PRO A 364 11.40 -3.73 8.10
N LEU A 365 11.80 -2.64 7.45
CA LEU A 365 12.52 -1.51 8.07
C LEU A 365 13.82 -1.94 8.78
N SER A 366 14.60 -2.82 8.13
CA SER A 366 15.99 -3.14 8.51
C SER A 366 17.00 -2.47 7.58
N LEU A 367 18.26 -2.35 8.03
CA LEU A 367 19.35 -1.87 7.17
C LEU A 367 19.51 -2.73 5.91
N ALA A 368 19.39 -4.06 6.03
CA ALA A 368 19.46 -4.98 4.89
C ALA A 368 18.38 -4.69 3.83
N SER A 369 17.17 -4.32 4.27
CA SER A 369 16.03 -4.04 3.39
C SER A 369 16.03 -2.65 2.74
N GLY A 370 17.00 -1.79 3.08
CA GLY A 370 17.08 -0.44 2.53
C GLY A 370 16.71 0.69 3.48
N LEU A 371 16.66 0.47 4.81
CA LEU A 371 16.44 1.57 5.77
C LEU A 371 17.48 2.69 5.58
N ASP A 372 18.71 2.33 5.20
CA ASP A 372 19.80 3.25 4.87
C ASP A 372 19.45 4.25 3.76
N LEU A 373 18.61 3.85 2.81
CA LEU A 373 18.13 4.67 1.71
C LEU A 373 17.19 5.79 2.18
N MET A 374 16.66 5.69 3.40
CA MET A 374 15.83 6.71 4.05
C MET A 374 16.66 7.75 4.83
N SER A 375 17.99 7.77 4.66
CA SER A 375 18.90 8.73 5.32
C SER A 375 18.59 10.21 5.01
N GLY A 376 17.90 10.49 3.90
CA GLY A 376 17.48 11.83 3.47
C GLY A 376 16.36 12.45 4.30
N LEU A 377 15.67 11.68 5.15
CA LEU A 377 14.55 12.12 5.99
C LEU A 377 15.01 12.96 7.20
N LYS A 378 15.74 14.06 6.96
CA LYS A 378 16.32 14.90 8.03
C LYS A 378 15.28 15.66 8.84
N GLU A 379 14.11 15.89 8.25
CA GLU A 379 12.98 16.57 8.88
C GLU A 379 12.06 15.63 9.67
N LEU A 380 12.31 14.32 9.65
CA LEU A 380 11.43 13.34 10.29
C LEU A 380 11.41 13.55 11.81
N ARG A 381 10.22 13.79 12.35
CA ARG A 381 9.95 14.01 13.78
C ARG A 381 9.26 12.82 14.42
N GLU A 382 8.39 12.16 13.66
CA GLU A 382 7.54 11.07 14.14
C GLU A 382 7.56 9.89 13.15
N LEU A 383 7.92 8.71 13.67
CA LEU A 383 7.76 7.43 12.98
C LEU A 383 6.72 6.59 13.71
N ASN A 384 5.71 6.12 12.99
CA ASN A 384 4.73 5.18 13.50
C ASN A 384 4.75 3.87 12.69
N VAL A 385 5.15 2.80 13.38
CA VAL A 385 5.18 1.41 12.90
C VAL A 385 4.32 0.52 13.80
N GLU A 386 3.36 1.10 14.52
CA GLU A 386 2.43 0.35 15.35
C GLU A 386 1.65 -0.64 14.50
N GLU A 387 1.43 -1.84 15.05
CA GLU A 387 0.66 -2.89 14.37
C GLU A 387 1.24 -3.31 13.00
N MET A 388 2.56 -3.22 12.85
CA MET A 388 3.29 -3.60 11.64
C MET A 388 4.46 -4.53 11.97
N ALA A 389 4.61 -5.63 11.23
CA ALA A 389 5.75 -6.52 11.36
C ALA A 389 7.02 -5.78 10.92
N HIS A 390 7.94 -5.49 11.83
CA HIS A 390 9.21 -4.85 11.49
C HIS A 390 10.39 -5.58 12.13
N LEU A 391 11.59 -5.27 11.63
CA LEU A 391 12.89 -5.80 12.04
C LEU A 391 13.78 -4.70 12.65
N ILE A 392 13.18 -3.61 13.12
CA ILE A 392 13.89 -2.52 13.81
C ILE A 392 14.48 -3.02 15.13
N GLY A 393 15.78 -3.35 15.13
CA GLY A 393 16.55 -3.71 16.31
C GLY A 393 17.40 -2.55 16.85
N VAL A 394 18.36 -2.87 17.71
CA VAL A 394 19.27 -1.87 18.31
C VAL A 394 20.10 -1.15 17.24
N GLU A 395 20.59 -1.87 16.23
CA GLU A 395 21.44 -1.28 15.19
C GLU A 395 20.65 -0.35 14.26
N GLU A 396 19.43 -0.74 13.86
CA GLU A 396 18.52 0.13 13.12
C GLU A 396 18.22 1.41 13.91
N VAL A 397 17.89 1.28 15.19
CA VAL A 397 17.58 2.42 16.06
C VAL A 397 18.78 3.35 16.22
N ARG A 398 20.00 2.82 16.41
CA ARG A 398 21.23 3.63 16.42
C ARG A 398 21.38 4.42 15.13
N TRP A 399 21.21 3.73 14.00
CA TRP A 399 21.29 4.33 12.69
C TRP A 399 20.24 5.44 12.50
N MET A 400 18.99 5.21 12.92
CA MET A 400 17.89 6.19 12.83
C MET A 400 18.22 7.45 13.63
N VAL A 401 18.75 7.30 14.85
CA VAL A 401 19.14 8.43 15.71
C VAL A 401 20.31 9.23 15.12
N GLU A 402 21.27 8.57 14.48
CA GLU A 402 22.39 9.23 13.82
C GLU A 402 21.94 10.01 12.57
N HIS A 403 21.01 9.45 11.80
CA HIS A 403 20.64 9.99 10.48
C HIS A 403 19.42 10.90 10.51
N TRP A 404 18.52 10.79 11.50
CA TRP A 404 17.30 11.60 11.63
C TRP A 404 17.39 12.51 12.86
N PRO A 405 18.12 13.63 12.78
CA PRO A 405 18.45 14.46 13.94
C PRO A 405 17.23 15.13 14.60
N LYS A 406 16.10 15.19 13.90
CA LYS A 406 14.84 15.76 14.40
C LYS A 406 13.87 14.71 14.94
N LEU A 407 14.24 13.42 14.92
CA LEU A 407 13.39 12.35 15.40
C LEU A 407 13.13 12.55 16.90
N SER A 408 11.86 12.76 17.23
CA SER A 408 11.40 13.07 18.58
C SER A 408 10.38 12.08 19.11
N ARG A 409 9.80 11.23 18.24
CA ARG A 409 8.76 10.29 18.64
C ARG A 409 8.83 9.03 17.79
N VAL A 410 8.80 7.86 18.44
CA VAL A 410 8.70 6.57 17.75
C VAL A 410 7.59 5.74 18.39
N ILE A 411 6.64 5.32 17.56
CA ILE A 411 5.45 4.58 17.96
C ILE A 411 5.52 3.18 17.36
N GLY A 412 5.24 2.15 18.16
CA GLY A 412 5.15 0.78 17.66
C GLY A 412 6.42 -0.06 17.77
N LEU A 413 7.50 0.42 18.39
CA LEU A 413 8.74 -0.37 18.63
C LEU A 413 8.54 -1.56 19.59
N ALA A 414 7.33 -1.93 19.98
CA ALA A 414 7.11 -3.00 20.93
C ALA A 414 6.97 -4.37 20.24
N VAL A 415 8.11 -4.93 19.83
CA VAL A 415 8.21 -6.34 19.41
C VAL A 415 9.01 -7.10 20.47
N LYS A 416 8.65 -8.35 20.78
CA LYS A 416 9.33 -9.11 21.84
C LYS A 416 10.75 -9.54 21.39
N GLY A 417 11.76 -9.45 22.26
CA GLY A 417 13.14 -9.92 22.00
C GLY A 417 14.17 -8.80 21.98
N GLU A 418 15.11 -8.84 21.01
CA GLU A 418 16.17 -7.83 20.77
C GLU A 418 15.62 -6.39 20.65
N VAL A 419 14.33 -6.24 20.36
CA VAL A 419 13.67 -4.94 20.28
C VAL A 419 13.41 -4.31 21.67
N ASN A 420 13.33 -5.11 22.74
CA ASN A 420 13.38 -4.56 24.10
C ASN A 420 14.72 -3.86 24.35
N ASP A 421 15.81 -4.42 23.84
CA ASP A 421 17.13 -3.79 23.94
C ASP A 421 17.16 -2.49 23.15
N ALA A 422 16.45 -2.40 22.01
CA ALA A 422 16.33 -1.17 21.23
C ALA A 422 15.57 -0.05 21.97
N VAL A 423 14.45 -0.41 22.62
CA VAL A 423 13.67 0.50 23.47
C VAL A 423 14.48 0.97 24.68
N GLU A 424 15.14 0.05 25.39
CA GLU A 424 15.98 0.38 26.54
C GLU A 424 17.19 1.22 26.13
N TRP A 425 17.80 0.91 24.99
CA TRP A 425 18.87 1.72 24.42
C TRP A 425 18.39 3.14 24.09
N LEU A 426 17.20 3.31 23.49
CA LEU A 426 16.63 4.65 23.22
C LEU A 426 16.41 5.45 24.49
N LYS A 427 15.82 4.85 25.52
CA LYS A 427 15.60 5.51 26.81
C LYS A 427 16.91 6.00 27.44
N GLN A 428 17.97 5.20 27.32
CA GLN A 428 19.28 5.54 27.87
C GLN A 428 20.04 6.58 27.03
N ALA A 429 20.12 6.37 25.72
CA ALA A 429 20.94 7.18 24.82
C ALA A 429 20.24 8.51 24.42
N ARG A 430 18.91 8.52 24.36
CA ARG A 430 18.08 9.58 23.77
C ARG A 430 16.74 9.75 24.53
N PRO A 431 16.78 10.17 25.80
CA PRO A 431 15.58 10.25 26.66
C PRO A 431 14.53 11.26 26.20
N TRP A 432 14.85 12.15 25.25
CA TRP A 432 13.90 13.10 24.66
C TRP A 432 13.04 12.48 23.55
N ILE A 433 13.36 11.27 23.08
CA ILE A 433 12.52 10.56 22.12
C ILE A 433 11.34 9.97 22.87
N GLU A 434 10.15 10.45 22.55
CA GLU A 434 8.90 9.97 23.12
C GLU A 434 8.58 8.55 22.63
N LEU A 435 8.42 7.65 23.59
CA LEU A 435 7.95 6.28 23.38
C LEU A 435 6.59 6.17 24.08
N PRO A 436 5.46 6.13 23.34
CA PRO A 436 4.14 6.08 23.95
C PRO A 436 3.99 4.89 24.91
N GLU A 437 3.21 5.05 25.96
CA GLU A 437 2.95 3.99 26.95
C GLU A 437 2.32 2.74 26.31
N SER A 438 1.68 2.86 25.14
CA SER A 438 1.17 1.74 24.37
C SER A 438 2.26 0.71 24.04
N CYS A 439 3.53 1.14 23.94
CA CYS A 439 4.69 0.26 23.80
C CYS A 439 4.84 -0.75 24.96
N ASN A 440 4.31 -0.46 26.15
CA ASN A 440 4.39 -1.35 27.30
C ASN A 440 3.20 -2.32 27.41
N SER A 441 2.08 -2.07 26.72
CA SER A 441 0.80 -2.76 26.97
C SER A 441 0.40 -3.80 25.93
N MET A 442 1.08 -3.89 24.78
CA MET A 442 0.75 -4.88 23.76
C MET A 442 0.97 -6.28 24.34
N ARG A 443 -0.13 -7.02 24.53
CA ARG A 443 -0.17 -8.29 25.28
C ARG A 443 0.88 -9.26 24.74
N GLN A 444 1.82 -9.65 25.60
CA GLN A 444 2.93 -10.58 25.34
C GLN A 444 2.51 -11.89 24.64
N SER A 445 1.25 -12.32 24.81
CA SER A 445 0.71 -13.57 24.31
C SER A 445 0.59 -13.66 22.79
N THR A 446 0.34 -12.54 22.10
CA THR A 446 0.07 -12.60 20.66
C THR A 446 1.35 -12.85 19.88
N TRP A 447 2.46 -12.22 20.27
CA TRP A 447 3.75 -12.29 19.56
C TRP A 447 4.53 -13.59 19.73
N GLU A 448 4.53 -14.19 20.93
CA GLU A 448 5.19 -15.49 21.18
C GLU A 448 4.72 -16.59 20.23
N TYR A 449 3.50 -16.45 19.70
CA TYR A 449 2.92 -17.36 18.73
C TYR A 449 3.53 -17.24 17.32
N TYR A 450 3.99 -16.04 16.92
CA TYR A 450 4.44 -15.75 15.56
C TYR A 450 5.92 -15.98 15.33
N TYR A 451 6.74 -15.58 16.31
CA TYR A 451 8.19 -15.70 16.26
C TYR A 451 8.64 -16.48 17.49
N PRO A 452 8.42 -17.81 17.50
CA PRO A 452 8.87 -18.62 18.61
C PRO A 452 10.40 -18.42 18.75
N PRO A 453 10.91 -18.22 19.98
CA PRO A 453 12.34 -18.05 20.19
C PRO A 453 13.10 -19.21 19.52
N LYS A 454 14.22 -18.89 18.87
CA LYS A 454 15.13 -19.91 18.34
C LYS A 454 15.50 -20.80 19.53
N ARG A 455 14.98 -22.04 19.55
CA ARG A 455 15.40 -23.03 20.54
C ARG A 455 16.91 -23.19 20.35
N SER A 456 17.69 -22.85 21.37
CA SER A 456 19.11 -23.17 21.41
C SER A 456 19.21 -24.69 21.33
N TYR A 457 19.68 -25.20 20.20
CA TYR A 457 20.02 -26.61 20.03
C TYR A 457 21.43 -26.87 20.55
#